data_AF-A0A660NXS3-F1
#
_entry.id   AF-A0A660NXS3-F1
#
_cell.length_a   1.000
_cell.length_b   1.000
_cell.length_c   1.000
_cell.angle_alpha   90.00
_cell.angle_beta   90.00
_cell.angle_gamma   90.00
#
_symmetry.space_group_name_H-M   'P 1'
#
loop_
_entity.id
_entity.type
_entity.pdbx_description
1 polymer ?
#
loop_
_entity_poly.entity_id
_entity_poly.type
_entity_poly.pdbx_seq_one_letter_code
_entity_poly.pdbx_strand_id
1 'polypeptide(L)'
;MIALNKNNIAFKALQPMFAVVANILLAYIVYFVARVAYLLENYSLFKEGLSFEHLIRMFQGGLMFDTTAIVYSNALYILLMLFPLWFKETNTYHRFCRWLFVIVNSIGLFLNLCDAVYFPFTLRRTTTSVFREFDNENNLGSIFVTELVNHWYFVLVFVVVVWGMYKLYRMPKSNIFHFNTLKNRWQFVGINFLSLAFATVFCVGGARGGLQSGVRPITISNANEYVKRPIECALVLNTPFALMRTIGKSIFKVPNTFTSLN
;
A
#
# COMPACT_ATOMS: atom_id res chain seq x y z
N MET A 1 24.62 -7.28 -24.37
CA MET A 1 24.80 -7.45 -22.91
C MET A 1 25.81 -6.40 -22.45
N ILE A 2 25.35 -5.18 -22.12
CA ILE A 2 26.25 -4.06 -21.77
C ILE A 2 26.63 -4.24 -20.30
N ALA A 3 27.86 -4.65 -20.04
CA ALA A 3 28.43 -4.62 -18.70
C ALA A 3 28.49 -3.16 -18.25
N LEU A 4 27.49 -2.74 -17.48
CA LEU A 4 27.44 -1.42 -16.84
C LEU A 4 28.68 -1.25 -15.97
N ASN A 5 29.61 -0.43 -16.45
CA ASN A 5 30.84 -0.09 -15.76
C ASN A 5 30.50 0.46 -14.37
N LYS A 6 30.73 -0.33 -13.31
CA LYS A 6 30.40 -0.03 -11.91
C LYS A 6 31.06 1.26 -11.38
N ASN A 7 32.00 1.84 -12.13
CA ASN A 7 32.68 3.09 -11.80
C ASN A 7 32.01 4.35 -12.39
N ASN A 8 30.92 4.22 -13.15
CA ASN A 8 30.22 5.39 -13.68
C ASN A 8 29.39 6.11 -12.59
N ILE A 9 29.69 7.39 -12.35
CA ILE A 9 29.00 8.25 -11.38
C ILE A 9 27.50 8.35 -11.69
N ALA A 10 27.12 8.36 -12.96
CA ALA A 10 25.70 8.35 -13.37
C ALA A 10 24.98 7.08 -12.90
N PHE A 11 25.64 5.92 -13.00
CA PHE A 11 25.07 4.66 -12.51
C PHE A 11 24.91 4.64 -10.99
N LYS A 12 25.86 5.26 -10.26
CA LYS A 12 25.76 5.45 -8.81
C LYS A 12 24.61 6.40 -8.43
N ALA A 13 24.39 7.46 -9.21
CA ALA A 13 23.28 8.39 -9.00
C ALA A 13 21.90 7.78 -9.28
N LEU A 14 21.81 6.74 -10.11
CA LEU A 14 20.57 5.99 -10.38
C LEU A 14 20.27 4.90 -9.34
N GLN A 15 21.19 4.58 -8.42
CA GLN A 15 20.98 3.55 -7.39
C GLN A 15 19.74 3.80 -6.51
N PRO A 16 19.45 5.05 -6.05
CA PRO A 16 18.24 5.32 -5.29
C PRO A 16 16.96 5.01 -6.08
N MET A 17 16.93 5.35 -7.37
CA MET A 17 15.80 5.02 -8.25
C MET A 17 15.58 3.51 -8.39
N PHE A 18 16.64 2.74 -8.64
CA PHE A 18 16.53 1.28 -8.70
C PHE A 18 16.08 0.66 -7.37
N ALA A 19 16.54 1.20 -6.24
CA ALA A 19 16.10 0.78 -4.93
C ALA A 19 14.61 1.09 -4.71
N VAL A 20 14.13 2.28 -5.09
CA VAL A 20 12.70 2.61 -5.04
C VAL A 20 11.88 1.64 -5.86
N VAL A 21 12.22 1.40 -7.13
CA VAL A 21 11.47 0.49 -7.99
C VAL A 21 11.42 -0.93 -7.40
N ALA A 22 12.56 -1.47 -6.98
CA ALA A 22 12.61 -2.81 -6.38
C ALA A 22 11.79 -2.91 -5.09
N ASN A 23 11.85 -1.90 -4.22
CA ASN A 23 11.11 -1.90 -2.95
C ASN A 23 9.61 -1.65 -3.16
N ILE A 24 9.20 -0.84 -4.14
CA ILE A 24 7.78 -0.69 -4.49
C ILE A 24 7.23 -1.99 -5.07
N LEU A 25 7.98 -2.71 -5.93
CA LEU A 25 7.58 -4.05 -6.37
C LEU A 25 7.43 -5.03 -5.21
N LEU A 26 8.30 -4.95 -4.21
CA LEU A 26 8.17 -5.73 -2.98
C LEU A 26 6.89 -5.37 -2.21
N ALA A 27 6.49 -4.09 -2.15
CA ALA A 27 5.22 -3.68 -1.55
C ALA A 27 4.01 -4.27 -2.31
N TYR A 28 4.04 -4.32 -3.65
CA TYR A 28 3.01 -5.01 -4.43
C TYR A 28 2.89 -6.50 -4.07
N ILE A 29 4.02 -7.19 -3.88
CA ILE A 29 4.02 -8.59 -3.45
C ILE A 29 3.36 -8.72 -2.07
N VAL A 30 3.66 -7.83 -1.12
CA VAL A 30 3.04 -7.82 0.22
C VAL A 30 1.53 -7.63 0.13
N TYR A 31 1.05 -6.65 -0.64
CA TYR A 31 -0.38 -6.42 -0.84
C TYR A 31 -1.08 -7.59 -1.55
N PHE A 32 -0.41 -8.21 -2.53
CA PHE A 32 -0.91 -9.39 -3.21
C PHE A 32 -1.07 -10.58 -2.25
N VAL A 33 -0.07 -10.85 -1.40
CA VAL A 33 -0.15 -11.89 -0.37
C VAL A 33 -1.29 -11.60 0.60
N ALA A 34 -1.44 -10.35 1.04
CA ALA A 34 -2.55 -9.96 1.92
C ALA A 34 -3.92 -10.18 1.27
N ARG A 35 -4.04 -9.90 -0.03
CA ARG A 35 -5.27 -10.12 -0.80
C ARG A 35 -5.59 -11.60 -0.98
N VAL A 36 -4.59 -12.42 -1.24
CA VAL A 36 -4.77 -13.88 -1.32
C VAL A 36 -5.17 -14.44 0.04
N ALA A 37 -4.50 -14.03 1.11
CA ALA A 37 -4.88 -14.40 2.48
C ALA A 37 -6.35 -14.03 2.78
N TYR A 38 -6.76 -12.82 2.39
CA TYR A 38 -8.14 -12.35 2.53
C TYR A 38 -9.15 -13.19 1.74
N LEU A 39 -8.83 -13.57 0.50
CA LEU A 39 -9.66 -14.44 -0.32
C LEU A 39 -9.80 -15.84 0.30
N LEU A 40 -8.70 -16.43 0.77
CA LEU A 40 -8.70 -17.78 1.31
C LEU A 40 -9.53 -17.87 2.58
N GLU A 41 -9.39 -16.91 3.47
CA GLU A 41 -10.18 -16.81 4.70
C GLU A 41 -11.68 -16.73 4.42
N ASN A 42 -12.04 -15.87 3.46
CA ASN A 42 -13.42 -15.55 3.16
C ASN A 42 -13.94 -16.30 1.93
N TYR A 43 -13.30 -17.42 1.57
CA TYR A 43 -13.60 -18.14 0.33
C TYR A 43 -15.05 -18.63 0.29
N SER A 44 -15.61 -19.01 1.44
CA SER A 44 -17.01 -19.44 1.57
C SER A 44 -18.01 -18.38 1.11
N LEU A 45 -17.69 -17.09 1.27
CA LEU A 45 -18.52 -15.95 0.87
C LEU A 45 -18.36 -15.61 -0.61
N PHE A 46 -17.15 -15.85 -1.16
CA PHE A 46 -16.80 -15.51 -2.53
C PHE A 46 -17.02 -16.63 -3.55
N LYS A 47 -17.10 -17.91 -3.12
CA LYS A 47 -17.20 -19.06 -4.04
C LYS A 47 -18.41 -19.04 -4.97
N GLU A 48 -19.51 -18.39 -4.56
CA GLU A 48 -20.74 -18.34 -5.35
C GLU A 48 -20.55 -17.50 -6.62
N GLY A 49 -20.59 -18.17 -7.79
CA GLY A 49 -20.41 -17.52 -9.10
C GLY A 49 -18.95 -17.24 -9.48
N LEU A 50 -17.98 -17.79 -8.74
CA LEU A 50 -16.55 -17.54 -8.97
C LEU A 50 -16.01 -18.32 -10.18
N SER A 51 -15.99 -17.68 -11.34
CA SER A 51 -15.22 -18.14 -12.50
C SER A 51 -13.77 -17.67 -12.39
N PHE A 52 -12.83 -18.44 -12.97
CA PHE A 52 -11.42 -18.04 -13.06
C PHE A 52 -11.23 -16.71 -13.79
N GLU A 53 -11.99 -16.47 -14.86
CA GLU A 53 -11.96 -15.19 -15.59
C GLU A 53 -12.43 -14.03 -14.71
N HIS A 54 -13.49 -14.26 -13.94
CA HIS A 54 -14.03 -13.27 -13.00
C HIS A 54 -13.00 -12.96 -11.90
N LEU A 55 -12.32 -13.98 -11.38
CA LEU A 55 -11.25 -13.82 -10.41
C LEU A 55 -10.11 -12.96 -10.97
N ILE A 56 -9.66 -13.22 -12.20
CA ILE A 56 -8.63 -12.39 -12.85
C ILE A 56 -9.08 -10.93 -12.94
N ARG A 57 -10.32 -10.67 -13.37
CA ARG A 57 -10.87 -9.31 -13.44
C ARG A 57 -10.88 -8.61 -12.08
N MET A 58 -11.24 -9.32 -11.01
CA MET A 58 -11.20 -8.78 -9.66
C MET A 58 -9.78 -8.45 -9.19
N PHE A 59 -8.80 -9.31 -9.50
CA PHE A 59 -7.40 -9.06 -9.18
C PHE A 59 -6.81 -7.90 -10.00
N GLN A 60 -7.20 -7.76 -11.27
CA GLN A 60 -6.85 -6.60 -12.10
C GLN A 60 -7.37 -5.30 -11.49
N GLY A 61 -8.64 -5.28 -11.08
CA GLY A 61 -9.19 -4.15 -10.32
C GLY A 61 -8.42 -3.93 -9.02
N GLY A 62 -8.10 -5.01 -8.31
CA GLY A 62 -7.36 -4.96 -7.06
C GLY A 62 -6.00 -4.27 -7.17
N LEU A 63 -5.25 -4.53 -8.24
CA LEU A 63 -3.98 -3.87 -8.50
C LEU A 63 -4.11 -2.35 -8.62
N MET A 64 -5.23 -1.83 -9.13
CA MET A 64 -5.49 -0.39 -9.21
C MET A 64 -5.62 0.23 -7.80
N PHE A 65 -6.39 -0.41 -6.92
CA PHE A 65 -6.56 0.04 -5.53
C PHE A 65 -5.29 -0.15 -4.69
N ASP A 66 -4.54 -1.24 -4.93
CA ASP A 66 -3.24 -1.48 -4.29
C ASP A 66 -2.23 -0.42 -4.69
N THR A 67 -2.20 -0.05 -5.97
CA THR A 67 -1.36 1.03 -6.48
C THR A 67 -1.61 2.32 -5.70
N THR A 68 -2.89 2.70 -5.53
CA THR A 68 -3.23 3.92 -4.78
C THR A 68 -2.78 3.83 -3.32
N ALA A 69 -3.03 2.69 -2.67
CA ALA A 69 -2.63 2.48 -1.28
C ALA A 69 -1.10 2.53 -1.09
N ILE A 70 -0.35 1.86 -1.98
CA ILE A 70 1.11 1.81 -1.96
C ILE A 70 1.69 3.20 -2.21
N VAL A 71 1.17 3.94 -3.18
CA VAL A 71 1.62 5.31 -3.48
C VAL A 71 1.42 6.22 -2.27
N TYR A 72 0.23 6.22 -1.65
CA TYR A 72 -0.03 7.10 -0.51
C TYR A 72 0.79 6.72 0.72
N SER A 73 0.85 5.43 1.06
CA SER A 73 1.60 4.95 2.22
C SER A 73 3.11 5.18 2.05
N ASN A 74 3.65 4.96 0.85
CA ASN A 74 5.09 5.06 0.59
C ASN A 74 5.53 6.42 0.02
N ALA A 75 4.64 7.43 -0.08
CA ALA A 75 4.98 8.73 -0.66
C ALA A 75 6.18 9.38 0.05
N LEU A 76 6.20 9.34 1.39
CA LEU A 76 7.31 9.87 2.19
C LEU A 76 8.59 9.09 1.94
N TYR A 77 8.52 7.76 1.84
CA TYR A 77 9.67 6.92 1.53
C TYR A 77 10.26 7.24 0.13
N ILE A 78 9.40 7.36 -0.89
CA ILE A 78 9.82 7.71 -2.26
C ILE A 78 10.49 9.09 -2.28
N LEU A 79 9.88 10.08 -1.61
CA LEU A 79 10.42 11.44 -1.51
C LEU A 79 11.81 11.42 -0.87
N LEU A 80 11.96 10.78 0.29
CA LEU A 80 13.23 10.70 1.00
C LEU A 80 14.31 9.98 0.17
N MET A 81 13.96 8.88 -0.48
CA MET A 81 14.93 8.13 -1.27
C MET A 81 15.38 8.90 -2.52
N LEU A 82 14.50 9.65 -3.18
CA LEU A 82 14.81 10.41 -4.40
C LEU A 82 15.13 11.89 -4.16
N PHE A 83 15.18 12.33 -2.91
CA PHE A 83 15.43 13.73 -2.61
C PHE A 83 16.76 14.18 -3.21
N PRO A 84 16.85 15.30 -3.93
CA PRO A 84 18.04 15.63 -4.72
C PRO A 84 19.15 16.26 -3.86
N LEU A 85 19.55 15.60 -2.76
CA LEU A 85 20.63 16.03 -1.87
C LEU A 85 21.67 14.92 -1.73
N TRP A 86 22.92 15.19 -2.11
CA TRP A 86 23.99 14.18 -2.07
C TRP A 86 24.42 13.82 -0.64
N PHE A 87 24.31 14.74 0.31
CA PHE A 87 24.76 14.53 1.69
C PHE A 87 23.84 13.58 2.48
N LYS A 88 22.65 13.26 1.95
CA LYS A 88 21.74 12.29 2.57
C LYS A 88 22.20 10.85 2.41
N GLU A 89 23.12 10.56 1.49
CA GLU A 89 23.57 9.20 1.12
C GLU A 89 24.49 8.56 2.19
N THR A 90 24.04 8.59 3.45
CA THR A 90 24.67 7.93 4.60
C THR A 90 24.04 6.56 4.86
N ASN A 91 24.80 5.66 5.48
CA ASN A 91 24.27 4.38 5.93
C ASN A 91 23.12 4.54 6.94
N THR A 92 23.19 5.54 7.82
CA THR A 92 22.15 5.83 8.82
C THR A 92 20.85 6.25 8.15
N TYR A 93 20.92 7.14 7.15
CA TYR A 93 19.75 7.60 6.40
C TYR A 93 19.06 6.45 5.66
N HIS A 94 19.83 5.62 4.95
CA HIS A 94 19.26 4.46 4.25
C HIS A 94 18.69 3.40 5.22
N ARG A 95 19.26 3.27 6.43
CA ARG A 95 18.69 2.41 7.49
C ARG A 95 17.37 2.98 8.01
N PHE A 96 17.27 4.30 8.19
CA PHE A 96 16.02 4.97 8.53
C PHE A 96 14.96 4.74 7.45
N CYS A 97 15.30 4.96 6.16
CA CYS A 97 14.39 4.70 5.05
C CYS A 97 13.93 3.24 4.98
N ARG A 98 14.79 2.27 5.31
CA ARG A 98 14.41 0.86 5.41
C ARG A 98 13.37 0.65 6.50
N TRP A 99 13.61 1.15 7.71
CA TRP A 99 12.66 1.00 8.81
C TRP A 99 11.33 1.69 8.52
N LEU A 100 11.36 2.90 7.95
CA LEU A 100 10.17 3.60 7.49
C LEU A 100 9.36 2.73 6.52
N PHE A 101 10.01 2.20 5.47
CA PHE A 101 9.37 1.32 4.50
C PHE A 101 8.79 0.06 5.15
N VAL A 102 9.57 -0.64 5.97
CA VAL A 102 9.14 -1.89 6.62
C VAL A 102 7.97 -1.63 7.56
N ILE A 103 8.05 -0.61 8.43
CA ILE A 103 7.00 -0.29 9.41
C ILE A 103 5.70 0.08 8.70
N VAL A 104 5.75 0.99 7.73
CA VAL A 104 4.56 1.46 7.02
C VAL A 104 3.85 0.32 6.28
N ASN A 105 4.59 -0.50 5.52
CA ASN A 105 3.99 -1.63 4.82
C ASN A 105 3.57 -2.76 5.77
N SER A 106 4.22 -2.91 6.94
CA SER A 106 3.79 -3.85 7.98
C SER A 106 2.44 -3.43 8.58
N ILE A 107 2.24 -2.14 8.85
CA ILE A 107 0.93 -1.63 9.28
C ILE A 107 -0.12 -1.91 8.20
N GLY A 108 0.20 -1.65 6.93
CA GLY A 108 -0.69 -1.96 5.81
C GLY A 108 -1.08 -3.45 5.72
N LEU A 109 -0.10 -4.35 5.89
CA LEU A 109 -0.33 -5.79 5.94
C LEU A 109 -1.20 -6.18 7.14
N PHE A 110 -0.86 -5.69 8.33
CA PHE A 110 -1.61 -5.95 9.57
C PHE A 110 -3.09 -5.59 9.41
N LEU A 111 -3.38 -4.39 8.90
CA LEU A 111 -4.75 -3.92 8.68
C LEU A 111 -5.52 -4.82 7.71
N ASN A 112 -4.89 -5.30 6.62
CA ASN A 112 -5.54 -6.23 5.70
C ASN A 112 -5.81 -7.60 6.32
N LEU A 113 -4.91 -8.12 7.16
CA LEU A 113 -5.08 -9.42 7.82
C LEU A 113 -6.15 -9.36 8.92
N CYS A 114 -6.16 -8.32 9.76
CA CYS A 114 -7.22 -8.14 10.75
C CYS A 114 -8.59 -8.01 10.08
N ASP A 115 -8.66 -7.26 8.99
CA ASP A 115 -9.89 -7.09 8.23
C ASP A 115 -10.33 -8.38 7.51
N ALA A 116 -9.41 -9.30 7.21
CA ALA A 116 -9.78 -10.63 6.69
C ALA A 116 -10.59 -11.42 7.71
N VAL A 117 -10.20 -11.37 8.98
CA VAL A 117 -10.91 -12.02 10.10
C VAL A 117 -12.22 -11.30 10.41
N TYR A 118 -12.23 -9.97 10.32
CA TYR A 118 -13.42 -9.18 10.68
C TYR A 118 -14.50 -9.13 9.59
N PHE A 119 -14.13 -9.44 8.34
CA PHE A 119 -15.04 -9.32 7.20
C PHE A 119 -16.36 -10.09 7.31
N PRO A 120 -16.42 -11.34 7.82
CA PRO A 120 -17.68 -12.08 7.93
C PRO A 120 -18.75 -11.38 8.78
N PHE A 121 -18.35 -10.53 9.72
CA PHE A 121 -19.29 -9.82 10.61
C PHE A 121 -19.90 -8.58 9.95
N THR A 122 -19.17 -7.94 9.03
CA THR A 122 -19.57 -6.65 8.45
C THR A 122 -19.92 -6.71 6.97
N LEU A 123 -19.45 -7.73 6.26
CA LEU A 123 -19.59 -7.93 4.81
C LEU A 123 -19.11 -6.75 3.96
N ARG A 124 -18.26 -5.89 4.52
CA ARG A 124 -17.62 -4.75 3.86
C ARG A 124 -16.19 -4.59 4.37
N ARG A 125 -15.31 -3.96 3.58
CA ARG A 125 -13.96 -3.62 4.05
C ARG A 125 -14.02 -2.68 5.25
N THR A 126 -13.12 -2.88 6.21
CA THR A 126 -12.98 -1.99 7.36
C THR A 126 -12.72 -0.55 6.92
N THR A 127 -13.55 0.36 7.42
CA THR A 127 -13.44 1.80 7.21
C THR A 127 -13.26 2.50 8.56
N THR A 128 -13.08 3.82 8.55
CA THR A 128 -12.93 4.60 9.80
C THR A 128 -14.14 4.52 10.74
N SER A 129 -15.28 3.97 10.31
CA SER A 129 -16.41 3.69 11.20
C SER A 129 -16.07 2.69 12.30
N VAL A 130 -15.12 1.78 12.05
CA VAL A 130 -14.76 0.72 13.01
C VAL A 130 -14.22 1.30 14.32
N PHE A 131 -13.51 2.43 14.27
CA PHE A 131 -13.02 3.10 15.47
C PHE A 131 -14.18 3.58 16.36
N ARG A 132 -15.30 4.02 15.78
CA ARG A 132 -16.50 4.42 16.54
C ARG A 132 -17.31 3.23 17.03
N GLU A 133 -17.30 2.12 16.30
CA GLU A 133 -17.93 0.86 16.72
C GLU A 133 -17.20 0.32 17.96
N PHE A 134 -15.87 0.44 17.98
CA PHE A 134 -15.03 0.03 19.09
C PHE A 134 -15.00 1.02 20.27
N ASP A 135 -15.16 2.33 20.04
CA ASP A 135 -15.22 3.32 21.14
C ASP A 135 -16.35 3.04 22.15
N ASN A 136 -17.39 2.30 21.77
CA ASN A 136 -18.53 1.97 22.64
C ASN A 136 -18.47 0.55 23.25
N GLU A 137 -17.40 -0.22 23.00
CA GLU A 137 -17.30 -1.63 23.39
C GLU A 137 -16.26 -1.85 24.51
N ASN A 138 -16.68 -2.44 25.63
CA ASN A 138 -15.83 -2.65 26.81
C ASN A 138 -14.98 -3.93 26.76
N ASN A 139 -15.27 -4.86 25.84
CA ASN A 139 -14.66 -6.21 25.79
C ASN A 139 -13.73 -6.46 24.59
N LEU A 140 -13.20 -5.41 23.97
CA LEU A 140 -12.38 -5.52 22.75
C LEU A 140 -11.13 -6.38 22.91
N GLY A 141 -10.48 -6.29 24.07
CA GLY A 141 -9.24 -7.03 24.34
C GLY A 141 -9.45 -8.55 24.32
N SER A 142 -10.53 -9.04 24.93
CA SER A 142 -10.83 -10.48 24.93
C SER A 142 -11.23 -10.99 23.56
N ILE A 143 -11.98 -10.20 22.79
CA ILE A 143 -12.34 -10.55 21.41
C ILE A 143 -11.07 -10.64 20.55
N PHE A 144 -10.19 -9.63 20.63
CA PHE A 144 -8.95 -9.62 19.85
C PHE A 144 -8.03 -10.80 20.18
N VAL A 145 -7.88 -11.15 21.47
CA VAL A 145 -7.08 -12.30 21.88
C VAL A 145 -7.69 -13.62 21.39
N THR A 146 -9.02 -13.75 21.47
CA THR A 146 -9.72 -14.96 21.00
C THR A 146 -9.54 -15.14 19.49
N GLU A 147 -9.70 -14.07 18.71
CA GLU A 147 -9.50 -14.10 17.27
C GLU A 147 -8.04 -14.34 16.88
N LEU A 148 -7.07 -13.82 17.63
CA LEU A 148 -5.65 -14.12 17.41
C LEU A 148 -5.32 -15.60 17.63
N VAL A 149 -5.92 -16.24 18.63
CA VAL A 149 -5.72 -17.67 18.92
C VAL A 149 -6.37 -18.53 17.82
N ASN A 150 -7.60 -18.20 17.44
CA ASN A 150 -8.31 -18.91 16.37
C ASN A 150 -7.61 -18.77 15.01
N HIS A 151 -7.06 -17.59 14.72
CA HIS A 151 -6.41 -17.26 13.44
C HIS A 151 -4.89 -17.12 13.57
N TRP A 152 -4.25 -17.97 14.39
CA TRP A 152 -2.81 -17.92 14.66
C TRP A 152 -1.94 -17.99 13.39
N TYR A 153 -2.43 -18.61 12.31
CA TYR A 153 -1.73 -18.68 11.03
C TYR A 153 -1.54 -17.29 10.40
N PHE A 154 -2.42 -16.32 10.66
CA PHE A 154 -2.20 -14.93 10.20
C PHE A 154 -1.06 -14.24 10.93
N VAL A 155 -0.80 -14.61 12.19
CA VAL A 155 0.39 -14.15 12.91
C VAL A 155 1.64 -14.70 12.23
N LEU A 156 1.64 -15.97 11.83
CA LEU A 156 2.75 -16.55 11.06
C LEU A 156 2.93 -15.86 9.70
N VAL A 157 1.86 -15.66 8.93
CA VAL A 157 1.90 -14.95 7.65
C VAL A 157 2.48 -13.55 7.85
N PHE A 158 2.02 -12.83 8.86
CA PHE A 158 2.53 -11.51 9.20
C PHE A 158 4.05 -11.54 9.47
N VAL A 159 4.51 -12.41 10.38
CA VAL A 159 5.92 -12.51 10.75
C VAL A 159 6.79 -12.88 9.53
N VAL A 160 6.38 -13.87 8.74
CA VAL A 160 7.12 -14.35 7.57
C VAL A 160 7.20 -13.26 6.49
N VAL A 161 6.10 -12.59 6.20
CA VAL A 161 6.07 -11.54 5.17
C VAL A 161 6.85 -10.30 5.62
N VAL A 162 6.74 -9.89 6.89
CA VAL A 162 7.53 -8.76 7.43
C VAL A 162 9.02 -9.09 7.45
N TRP A 163 9.40 -10.30 7.87
CA TRP A 163 10.79 -10.76 7.80
C TRP A 163 11.31 -10.82 6.36
N GLY A 164 10.50 -11.35 5.44
CA GLY A 164 10.81 -11.40 4.01
C GLY A 164 11.00 -9.99 3.44
N MET A 165 10.12 -9.06 3.80
CA MET A 165 10.22 -7.66 3.41
C MET A 165 11.50 -7.00 3.93
N TYR A 166 11.84 -7.21 5.20
CA TYR A 166 13.09 -6.71 5.78
C TYR A 166 14.33 -7.29 5.09
N LYS A 167 14.33 -8.59 4.78
CA LYS A 167 15.46 -9.30 4.18
C LYS A 167 15.64 -9.00 2.69
N LEU A 168 14.54 -8.89 1.93
CA LEU A 168 14.55 -8.63 0.49
C LEU A 168 14.67 -7.14 0.15
N TYR A 169 14.54 -6.26 1.15
CA TYR A 169 14.71 -4.82 0.98
C TYR A 169 16.04 -4.48 0.29
N ARG A 170 15.95 -3.77 -0.84
CA ARG A 170 17.11 -3.32 -1.60
C ARG A 170 17.58 -1.97 -1.08
N MET A 171 18.76 -1.98 -0.47
CA MET A 171 19.46 -0.76 -0.06
C MET A 171 20.29 -0.22 -1.23
N PRO A 172 20.22 1.08 -1.54
CA PRO A 172 21.07 1.67 -2.57
C PRO A 172 22.54 1.59 -2.15
N LYS A 173 23.43 1.34 -3.11
CA LYS A 173 24.89 1.25 -2.90
C LYS A 173 25.63 2.57 -3.14
N SER A 174 24.89 3.67 -3.22
CA SER A 174 25.44 5.03 -3.25
C SER A 174 25.94 5.41 -1.86
N ASN A 175 27.03 6.17 -1.82
CA ASN A 175 27.64 6.66 -0.59
C ASN A 175 28.15 8.07 -0.86
N ILE A 176 28.11 8.94 0.15
CA ILE A 176 28.61 10.32 0.08
C ILE A 176 30.02 10.40 -0.51
N PHE A 177 30.91 9.47 -0.15
CA PHE A 177 32.29 9.44 -0.64
C PHE A 177 32.43 9.27 -2.16
N HIS A 178 31.35 8.93 -2.86
CA HIS A 178 31.35 8.86 -4.32
C HIS A 178 31.18 10.25 -4.99
N PHE A 179 30.83 11.30 -4.24
CA PHE A 179 30.49 12.63 -4.75
C PHE A 179 31.45 13.72 -4.26
N ASN A 180 32.77 13.48 -4.41
CA ASN A 180 33.82 14.38 -3.91
C ASN A 180 33.98 15.65 -4.76
N THR A 181 33.66 15.61 -6.06
CA THR A 181 33.78 16.77 -6.97
C THR A 181 32.45 17.50 -7.17
N LEU A 182 32.48 18.83 -7.34
CA LEU A 182 31.31 19.66 -7.60
C LEU A 182 30.48 19.17 -8.79
N LYS A 183 31.13 18.76 -9.89
CA LYS A 183 30.49 18.16 -11.07
C LYS A 183 29.65 16.92 -10.72
N ASN A 184 30.19 16.02 -9.88
CA ASN A 184 29.51 14.78 -9.51
C ASN A 184 28.31 15.05 -8.59
N ARG A 185 28.40 16.08 -7.74
CA ARG A 185 27.27 16.52 -6.90
C ARG A 185 26.12 17.04 -7.77
N TRP A 186 26.40 17.94 -8.71
CA TRP A 186 25.38 18.45 -9.63
C TRP A 186 24.76 17.36 -10.51
N GLN A 187 25.56 16.39 -10.97
CA GLN A 187 25.04 15.22 -11.67
C GLN A 187 24.09 14.39 -10.81
N PHE A 188 24.45 14.13 -9.54
CA PHE A 188 23.57 13.42 -8.61
C PHE A 188 22.25 14.17 -8.37
N VAL A 189 22.34 15.47 -8.10
CA VAL A 189 21.19 16.36 -7.87
C VAL A 189 20.27 16.34 -9.10
N GLY A 190 20.82 16.54 -10.30
CA GLY A 190 20.04 16.54 -11.54
C GLY A 190 19.35 15.21 -11.82
N ILE A 191 20.06 14.08 -11.65
CA ILE A 191 19.49 12.74 -11.88
C ILE A 191 18.38 12.43 -10.85
N ASN A 192 18.60 12.74 -9.57
CA ASN A 192 17.60 12.47 -8.53
C ASN A 192 16.40 13.41 -8.65
N PHE A 193 16.62 14.67 -9.04
CA PHE A 193 15.53 15.60 -9.33
C PHE A 193 14.66 15.11 -10.50
N LEU A 194 15.28 14.69 -11.60
CA LEU A 194 14.54 14.09 -12.73
C LEU A 194 13.84 12.80 -12.33
N SER A 195 14.49 11.95 -11.53
CA SER A 195 13.90 10.71 -11.00
C SER A 195 12.70 11.00 -10.10
N LEU A 196 12.77 12.04 -9.26
CA LEU A 196 11.69 12.48 -8.40
C LEU A 196 10.52 13.08 -9.20
N ALA A 197 10.82 13.90 -10.21
CA ALA A 197 9.80 14.45 -11.12
C ALA A 197 9.06 13.32 -11.86
N PHE A 198 9.81 12.34 -12.38
CA PHE A 198 9.24 11.15 -13.01
C PHE A 198 8.40 10.35 -12.00
N ALA A 199 8.94 10.03 -10.83
CA ALA A 199 8.21 9.33 -9.77
C ALA A 199 6.92 10.06 -9.36
N THR A 200 6.93 11.39 -9.35
CA THR A 200 5.74 12.21 -9.03
C THR A 200 4.64 12.00 -10.08
N VAL A 201 4.97 11.99 -11.37
CA VAL A 201 3.99 11.71 -12.44
C VAL A 201 3.36 10.32 -12.24
N PHE A 202 4.17 9.30 -11.95
CA PHE A 202 3.68 7.94 -11.69
C PHE A 202 2.85 7.86 -10.40
N CYS A 203 3.24 8.57 -9.33
CA CYS A 203 2.46 8.63 -8.10
C CYS A 203 1.11 9.30 -8.33
N VAL A 204 1.06 10.41 -9.06
CA VAL A 204 -0.21 11.09 -9.38
C VAL A 204 -1.09 10.20 -10.26
N GLY A 205 -0.51 9.55 -11.28
CA GLY A 205 -1.23 8.59 -12.12
C GLY A 205 -1.78 7.41 -11.32
N GLY A 206 -0.96 6.83 -10.44
CA GLY A 206 -1.33 5.72 -9.58
C GLY A 206 -2.43 6.08 -8.57
N ALA A 207 -2.34 7.27 -7.96
CA ALA A 207 -3.34 7.78 -7.02
C ALA A 207 -4.70 8.11 -7.69
N ARG A 208 -4.67 8.42 -8.99
CA ARG A 208 -5.87 8.75 -9.78
C ARG A 208 -6.42 7.56 -10.55
N GLY A 209 -5.67 6.47 -10.72
CA GLY A 209 -6.04 5.35 -11.59
C GLY A 209 -5.87 5.65 -13.09
N GLY A 210 -5.16 6.73 -13.44
CA GLY A 210 -4.98 7.18 -14.81
C GLY A 210 -4.42 8.61 -14.90
N LEU A 211 -3.80 8.92 -16.04
CA LEU A 211 -3.20 10.24 -16.32
C LEU A 211 -4.08 11.16 -17.19
N GLN A 212 -5.29 10.73 -17.54
CA GLN A 212 -6.18 11.47 -18.43
C GLN A 212 -6.79 12.71 -17.73
N SER A 213 -6.91 13.81 -18.48
CA SER A 213 -7.56 15.05 -18.04
C SER A 213 -9.05 14.81 -17.81
N GLY A 214 -9.47 14.71 -16.55
CA GLY A 214 -10.85 14.41 -16.13
C GLY A 214 -10.96 13.29 -15.10
N VAL A 215 -9.91 12.50 -14.90
CA VAL A 215 -9.91 11.39 -13.94
C VAL A 215 -9.90 11.93 -12.52
N ARG A 216 -10.98 11.69 -11.77
CA ARG A 216 -11.08 12.05 -10.36
C ARG A 216 -10.26 11.05 -9.52
N PRO A 217 -9.81 11.41 -8.30
CA PRO A 217 -9.18 10.45 -7.40
C PRO A 217 -10.10 9.24 -7.19
N ILE A 218 -9.54 8.03 -7.29
CA ILE A 218 -10.30 6.78 -7.20
C ILE A 218 -11.14 6.78 -5.93
N THR A 219 -12.41 6.39 -6.05
CA THR A 219 -13.33 6.21 -4.93
C THR A 219 -13.60 4.73 -4.69
N ILE A 220 -14.13 4.44 -3.50
CA ILE A 220 -14.53 3.08 -3.11
C ILE A 220 -15.55 2.51 -4.12
N SER A 221 -16.43 3.36 -4.67
CA SER A 221 -17.46 2.96 -5.64
C SER A 221 -16.90 2.49 -6.99
N ASN A 222 -15.68 2.87 -7.38
CA ASN A 222 -15.06 2.36 -8.61
C ASN A 222 -14.83 0.84 -8.56
N ALA A 223 -14.80 0.22 -7.37
CA ALA A 223 -14.65 -1.22 -7.25
C ALA A 223 -15.82 -1.98 -7.90
N ASN A 224 -17.00 -1.35 -7.96
CA ASN A 224 -18.20 -1.93 -8.58
C ASN A 224 -18.00 -2.25 -10.07
N GLU A 225 -17.07 -1.59 -10.76
CA GLU A 225 -16.78 -1.83 -12.18
C GLU A 225 -16.09 -3.19 -12.42
N TYR A 226 -15.49 -3.76 -11.38
CA TYR A 226 -14.70 -5.00 -11.46
C TYR A 226 -15.42 -6.23 -10.92
N VAL A 227 -16.66 -6.08 -10.43
CA VAL A 227 -17.38 -7.14 -9.73
C VAL A 227 -18.79 -7.33 -10.26
N LYS A 228 -19.41 -8.46 -9.92
CA LYS A 228 -20.82 -8.76 -10.24
C LYS A 228 -21.69 -8.68 -9.00
N ARG A 229 -21.15 -9.07 -7.84
CA ARG A 229 -21.86 -9.03 -6.55
C ARG A 229 -21.25 -7.94 -5.67
N PRO A 230 -22.05 -7.13 -4.95
CA PRO A 230 -21.50 -6.08 -4.09
C PRO A 230 -20.50 -6.58 -3.03
N ILE A 231 -20.66 -7.80 -2.53
CA ILE A 231 -19.75 -8.40 -1.55
C ILE A 231 -18.33 -8.58 -2.12
N GLU A 232 -18.20 -8.85 -3.42
CA GLU A 232 -16.93 -9.03 -4.12
C GLU A 232 -16.10 -7.74 -4.16
N CYS A 233 -16.73 -6.55 -4.02
CA CYS A 233 -16.00 -5.29 -3.92
C CYS A 233 -14.99 -5.30 -2.79
N ALA A 234 -15.28 -6.01 -1.70
CA ALA A 234 -14.37 -6.12 -0.58
C ALA A 234 -13.08 -6.88 -0.94
N LEU A 235 -13.16 -7.85 -1.84
CA LEU A 235 -11.98 -8.54 -2.37
C LEU A 235 -11.22 -7.69 -3.39
N VAL A 236 -11.83 -6.71 -4.05
CA VAL A 236 -11.14 -5.78 -4.97
C VAL A 236 -10.46 -4.64 -4.19
N LEU A 237 -11.09 -4.15 -3.13
CA LEU A 237 -10.54 -3.13 -2.25
C LEU A 237 -9.46 -3.69 -1.31
N ASN A 238 -8.64 -2.80 -0.75
CA ASN A 238 -7.74 -3.11 0.37
C ASN A 238 -8.05 -2.18 1.56
N THR A 239 -7.80 -2.66 2.78
CA THR A 239 -8.12 -1.93 4.01
C THR A 239 -7.39 -0.60 4.13
N PRO A 240 -6.07 -0.49 3.85
CA PRO A 240 -5.36 0.78 3.93
C PRO A 240 -5.96 1.85 3.02
N PHE A 241 -6.35 1.50 1.79
CA PHE A 241 -7.04 2.40 0.87
C PHE A 241 -8.40 2.83 1.42
N ALA A 242 -9.22 1.89 1.87
CA ALA A 242 -10.56 2.17 2.38
C ALA A 242 -10.52 3.11 3.61
N LEU A 243 -9.57 2.87 4.52
CA LEU A 243 -9.30 3.75 5.66
C LEU A 243 -8.88 5.14 5.20
N MET A 244 -7.83 5.25 4.37
CA MET A 244 -7.34 6.54 3.87
C MET A 244 -8.45 7.35 3.16
N ARG A 245 -9.34 6.69 2.43
CA ARG A 245 -10.41 7.38 1.68
C ARG A 245 -11.59 7.82 2.55
N THR A 246 -11.75 7.23 3.73
CA THR A 246 -12.87 7.49 4.65
C THR A 246 -12.49 8.37 5.83
N ILE A 247 -11.20 8.65 6.07
CA ILE A 247 -10.77 9.63 7.07
C ILE A 247 -11.48 10.97 6.86
N GLY A 248 -12.05 11.50 7.94
CA GLY A 248 -12.70 12.82 7.95
C GLY A 248 -14.04 12.90 7.20
N LYS A 249 -14.60 11.78 6.72
CA LYS A 249 -15.92 11.76 6.08
C LYS A 249 -17.03 11.51 7.11
N SER A 250 -18.10 12.30 7.03
CA SER A 250 -19.32 12.07 7.82
C SER A 250 -20.06 10.85 7.29
N ILE A 251 -20.56 10.02 8.21
CA ILE A 251 -21.47 8.93 7.87
C ILE A 251 -22.80 9.59 7.51
N PHE A 252 -23.49 9.05 6.50
CA PHE A 252 -24.82 9.51 6.12
C PHE A 252 -25.76 9.46 7.34
N LYS A 253 -26.21 10.62 7.81
CA LYS A 253 -27.33 10.73 8.75
C LYS A 253 -28.60 10.83 7.92
N VAL A 254 -29.55 9.92 8.14
CA VAL A 254 -30.89 10.02 7.56
C VAL A 254 -31.46 11.38 7.97
N PRO A 255 -31.82 12.26 7.02
CA PRO A 255 -32.49 13.50 7.35
C PRO A 255 -33.81 13.19 8.07
N ASN A 256 -34.11 13.87 9.17
CA ASN A 256 -35.44 13.79 9.81
C ASN A 256 -36.46 14.54 8.94
N THR A 257 -36.81 13.99 7.76
CA THR A 257 -37.76 14.61 6.82
C THR A 257 -39.21 14.19 7.06
N PHE A 258 -39.45 13.16 7.87
CA PHE A 258 -40.81 12.73 8.22
C PHE A 258 -40.95 12.67 9.74
N THR A 259 -41.51 13.72 10.33
CA THR A 259 -42.22 13.61 11.61
C THR A 259 -43.33 12.59 11.37
N SER A 260 -43.37 11.52 12.18
CA SER A 260 -44.45 10.55 12.15
C SER A 260 -45.80 11.30 12.17
N LEU A 261 -46.62 11.10 11.14
CA LEU A 261 -48.02 11.49 11.16
C LEU A 261 -48.68 10.59 12.21
N ASN A 262 -48.89 11.15 13.41
CA ASN A 262 -49.73 10.56 14.45
C ASN A 262 -51.19 10.50 13.99
#